data_AF-A0A955AWC8-F1
#
_entry.id   AF-A0A955AWC8-F1
#
_cell.length_a   1.000
_cell.length_b   1.000
_cell.length_c   1.000
_cell.angle_alpha   90.00
_cell.angle_beta   90.00
_cell.angle_gamma   90.00
#
_symmetry.space_group_name_H-M   'P 1'
#
loop_
_entity.id
_entity.type
_entity.pdbx_description
1 polymer ?
#
loop_
_entity_poly.entity_id
_entity_poly.type
_entity_poly.pdbx_seq_one_letter_code
_entity_poly.pdbx_strand_id
1 'polypeptide(L)' 'MNASGTVGLVTLNHGTVLYTPNGQFETLGAGSTSNDSFIYTARDPQGGTATATMVITIQGVNDAPAAD' A
#
# COMPACT_ATOMS: atom_id res chain seq x y z
N MET A 1 -7.84 13.10 1.84
CA MET A 1 -7.97 11.65 2.10
C MET A 1 -6.69 11.27 2.84
N ASN A 2 -6.77 10.71 4.04
CA ASN A 2 -5.58 10.39 4.85
C ASN A 2 -5.46 8.86 4.93
N ALA A 3 -4.24 8.33 4.78
CA ALA A 3 -3.93 6.92 4.99
C ALA A 3 -3.22 6.77 6.34
N SER A 4 -3.60 5.77 7.13
CA SER A 4 -2.93 5.44 8.39
C SER A 4 -2.89 3.92 8.57
N GLY A 5 -1.81 3.41 9.16
CA GLY A 5 -1.62 1.98 9.45
C GLY A 5 -0.72 1.20 8.47
N THR A 6 -0.21 1.85 7.42
CA THR A 6 0.68 1.21 6.44
C THR A 6 2.14 1.20 6.89
N VAL A 7 2.86 0.13 6.54
CA VAL A 7 4.33 0.03 6.69
C VAL A 7 5.03 0.69 5.49
N GLY A 8 4.43 0.58 4.29
CA GLY A 8 4.87 1.30 3.10
C GLY A 8 4.50 2.80 3.09
N LEU A 9 4.79 3.46 1.98
CA LEU A 9 4.39 4.85 1.74
C LEU A 9 3.08 4.87 0.94
N VAL A 10 2.09 5.61 1.44
CA VAL A 10 0.81 5.80 0.76
C VAL A 10 0.58 7.28 0.46
N THR A 11 0.28 7.59 -0.80
CA THR A 11 -0.23 8.90 -1.23
C THR A 11 -1.64 8.74 -1.77
N LEU A 12 -2.56 9.63 -1.34
CA LEU A 12 -3.96 9.62 -1.76
C LEU A 12 -4.30 10.92 -2.51
N ASN A 13 -4.55 10.81 -3.82
CA ASN A 13 -4.90 11.94 -4.68
C ASN A 13 -6.25 11.71 -5.35
N HIS A 14 -7.30 12.38 -4.85
CA HIS A 14 -8.64 12.43 -5.48
C HIS A 14 -9.17 11.08 -5.99
N GLY A 15 -9.09 10.03 -5.16
CA GLY A 15 -9.54 8.68 -5.50
C GLY A 15 -8.47 7.77 -6.12
N THR A 16 -7.29 8.30 -6.42
CA THR A 16 -6.11 7.50 -6.77
C THR A 16 -5.28 7.22 -5.51
N VAL A 17 -4.92 5.95 -5.34
CA VAL A 17 -3.99 5.48 -4.32
C VAL A 17 -2.67 5.17 -5.00
N LEU A 18 -1.58 5.80 -4.54
CA LEU A 18 -0.22 5.38 -4.87
C LEU A 18 0.38 4.71 -3.64
N TYR A 19 0.76 3.44 -3.77
CA TYR A 19 1.43 2.66 -2.74
C TYR A 19 2.85 2.33 -3.18
N THR A 20 3.83 2.63 -2.33
CA THR A 20 5.24 2.29 -2.55
C THR A 20 5.74 1.46 -1.37
N PRO A 21 6.17 0.20 -1.58
CA PRO A 21 6.68 -0.66 -0.51
C PRO A 21 7.93 -0.09 0.20
N ASN A 22 8.67 0.81 -0.47
CA ASN A 22 9.80 1.57 0.07
C ASN A 22 10.84 0.72 0.82
N GLY A 23 11.20 -0.43 0.24
CA GLY A 23 12.19 -1.35 0.79
C GLY A 23 11.75 -2.10 2.05
N GLN A 24 10.48 -1.99 2.47
CA GLN A 24 10.02 -2.60 3.73
C GLN A 24 9.80 -4.12 3.63
N PHE A 25 9.82 -4.68 2.42
CA PHE A 25 9.50 -6.08 2.15
C PHE A 25 10.62 -6.83 1.42
N GLU A 26 11.83 -6.26 1.33
CA GLU A 26 12.98 -6.88 0.64
C GLU A 26 13.44 -8.20 1.29
N THR A 27 12.99 -8.47 2.52
CA THR A 27 13.26 -9.73 3.22
C THR A 27 12.33 -10.87 2.81
N LEU A 28 11.29 -10.60 2.02
CA LEU A 28 10.39 -11.63 1.51
C LEU A 28 11.10 -12.45 0.44
N GLY A 29 11.42 -13.70 0.77
CA GLY A 29 11.90 -14.67 -0.21
C GLY A 29 10.83 -15.01 -1.25
N ALA A 30 11.26 -15.54 -2.40
CA ALA A 30 10.36 -15.97 -3.47
C ALA A 30 9.23 -16.88 -2.96
N GLY A 31 8.00 -16.55 -3.34
CA GLY A 31 6.81 -17.31 -2.95
C GLY A 31 6.31 -17.02 -1.53
N SER A 32 7.01 -16.16 -0.77
CA SER A 32 6.50 -15.64 0.51
C SER A 32 5.57 -14.45 0.27
N THR A 33 4.62 -14.27 1.17
CA THR A 33 3.69 -13.15 1.12
C THR A 33 3.67 -12.38 2.43
N SER A 34 3.50 -11.07 2.35
CA SER A 34 3.17 -10.23 3.50
C SER A 34 1.96 -9.37 3.16
N ASN A 35 1.27 -8.92 4.20
CA ASN A 35 0.14 -8.03 4.06
C ASN A 35 0.47 -6.68 4.66
N ASP A 36 0.12 -5.63 3.93
CA ASP A 36 0.08 -4.28 4.44
C ASP A 36 -1.35 -3.76 4.35
N SER A 37 -1.73 -2.83 5.23
CA SER A 37 -3.07 -2.29 5.21
C SER A 37 -3.10 -0.85 5.64
N PHE A 38 -4.05 -0.09 5.11
CA PHE A 38 -4.32 1.23 5.63
C PHE A 38 -5.81 1.55 5.54
N ILE A 39 -6.24 2.39 6.46
CA ILE A 39 -7.61 2.90 6.48
C ILE A 39 -7.64 4.19 5.67
N TYR A 40 -8.67 4.38 4.85
CA TYR A 40 -8.91 5.62 4.12
C TYR A 40 -10.36 6.09 4.29
N THR A 41 -10.56 7.41 4.16
CA THR A 41 -11.88 8.05 4.17
C THR A 41 -12.17 8.63 2.79
N ALA A 42 -13.22 8.13 2.15
CA ALA A 42 -13.80 8.71 0.94
C ALA A 42 -14.82 9.78 1.32
N ARG A 43 -14.94 10.81 0.48
CA ARG A 43 -15.94 11.88 0.64
C ARG A 43 -16.67 12.10 -0.69
N ASP A 44 -17.99 12.13 -0.65
CA ASP A 44 -18.81 12.46 -1.82
C ASP A 44 -18.90 14.00 -2.03
N PRO A 45 -19.36 14.47 -3.20
CA PRO A 45 -19.51 15.89 -3.47
C PRO A 45 -20.54 16.61 -2.58
N GLN A 46 -21.48 15.88 -1.98
CA GLN A 46 -22.46 16.42 -1.03
C GLN A 46 -21.92 16.54 0.40
N GLY A 47 -20.70 16.06 0.65
CA GLY A 47 -20.01 16.13 1.92
C GLY A 47 -20.14 14.89 2.81
N GLY A 48 -20.87 13.86 2.37
CA GLY A 48 -20.92 12.56 3.05
C GLY A 48 -19.57 11.88 3.05
N THR A 49 -19.24 11.18 4.13
CA THR A 49 -17.97 10.46 4.27
C THR A 49 -18.19 8.98 4.57
N ALA A 50 -17.30 8.15 4.06
CA ALA A 50 -17.26 6.72 4.34
C ALA A 50 -15.82 6.27 4.58
N THR A 51 -15.63 5.37 5.54
CA THR A 51 -14.31 4.84 5.91
C THR A 51 -14.21 3.39 5.49
N ALA A 52 -13.07 3.01 4.90
CA ALA A 52 -12.81 1.63 4.48
C ALA A 52 -11.35 1.25 4.72
N THR A 53 -11.10 -0.05 4.82
CA THR A 53 -9.76 -0.63 4.95
C THR A 53 -9.31 -1.16 3.61
N MET A 54 -8.16 -0.69 3.14
CA MET A 54 -7.46 -1.25 1.98
C MET A 54 -6.45 -2.28 2.48
N VAL A 55 -6.48 -3.48 1.92
CA VAL A 55 -5.49 -4.54 2.19
C VAL A 55 -4.68 -4.76 0.92
N ILE A 56 -3.36 -4.76 1.06
CA ILE A 56 -2.39 -4.99 0.00
C ILE A 56 -1.67 -6.28 0.33
N THR A 57 -1.58 -7.19 -0.64
CA THR A 57 -0.78 -8.41 -0.54
C THR A 57 0.48 -8.23 -1.36
N ILE A 58 1.62 -8.21 -0.68
CA ILE A 58 2.95 -8.11 -1.25
C ILE A 58 3.48 -9.53 -1.43
N GLN A 59 3.89 -9.87 -2.65
CA GLN A 59 4.51 -11.15 -2.96
C GLN A 59 6.01 -10.93 -3.13
N GLY A 60 6.81 -11.67 -2.37
CA GLY A 60 8.24 -11.73 -2.54
C GLY A 60 8.57 -12.41 -3.87
N VAL A 61 9.37 -11.75 -4.69
CA VAL A 61 9.99 -12.32 -5.88
C VAL A 61 11.49 -12.34 -5.67
N ASN A 62 12.15 -13.38 -6.16
CA ASN A 62 13.61 -13.39 -6.17
C ASN A 62 14.08 -12.68 -7.44
N ASP A 63 14.49 -11.42 -7.30
CA ASP A 63 15.05 -10.69 -8.41
C ASP A 63 16.49 -11.14 -8.68
N ALA A 64 16.89 -11.15 -9.95
CA ALA A 64 18.27 -11.39 -10.31
C ALA A 64 19.15 -10.26 -9.75
N PRO A 65 20.43 -10.52 -9.40
CA PRO A 65 21.34 -9.47 -8.97
C PRO A 65 21.41 -8.39 -10.06
N ALA A 66 21.13 -7.14 -9.69
CA ALA A 66 21.31 -6.00 -10.56
C ALA A 66 22.83 -5.75 -10.72
N ALA A 67 23.31 -5.73 -11.96
CA ALA A 67 24.66 -5.25 -12.24
C ALA A 67 24.66 -3.72 -12.15
N ASP A 68 25.59 -3.18 -11.37
CA ASP A 68 25.95 -1.75 -11.32
C ASP A 68 26.91 -1.40 -12.47
#